data_AF-A0A3D3Q5J2-F1
#
_entry.id   AF-A0A3D3Q5J2-F1
#
_cell.length_a   1.000
_cell.length_b   1.000
_cell.length_c   1.000
_cell.angle_alpha   90.00
_cell.angle_beta   90.00
_cell.angle_gamma   90.00
#
_symmetry.space_group_name_H-M   'P 1'
#
loop_
_entity.id
_entity.type
_entity.pdbx_description
1 polymer ?
#
loop_
_entity_poly.entity_id
_entity_poly.type
_entity_poly.pdbx_seq_one_letter_code
_entity_poly.pdbx_strand_id
1 'polypeptide(L)' 'TVIATTVHPLQLVDESLPETAHDFRVDLIVTPDEVVRASGSKRPPGIIWTDLAEEKIAAIPVLRALANERRC' A
#
# COMPACT_ATOMS: atom_id res chain seq x y z
N THR A 1 -3.02 8.66 10.20
CA THR A 1 -1.65 9.20 10.05
C THR A 1 -1.48 9.78 8.67
N VAL A 2 -0.86 10.95 8.55
CA VAL A 2 -0.50 11.53 7.25
C VAL A 2 0.78 10.85 6.75
N ILE A 3 0.78 10.39 5.50
CA ILE A 3 1.92 9.78 4.82
C ILE A 3 2.40 10.75 3.74
N ALA A 4 3.66 11.15 3.82
CA ALA A 4 4.28 12.04 2.86
C ALA A 4 5.51 11.38 2.24
N THR A 5 5.79 11.71 0.99
CA THR A 5 7.03 11.33 0.31
C THR A 5 7.64 12.53 -0.41
N THR A 6 8.93 12.45 -0.67
CA THR A 6 9.66 13.41 -1.51
C THR A 6 10.10 12.72 -2.80
N VAL A 7 9.95 13.40 -3.93
CA VAL A 7 10.36 12.90 -5.24
C VAL A 7 11.04 14.02 -6.05
N HIS A 8 11.76 13.65 -7.09
CA HIS A 8 12.25 14.61 -8.09
C HIS A 8 11.10 15.06 -9.00
N PRO A 9 11.07 16.33 -9.50
CA PRO A 9 10.02 16.79 -10.41
C PRO A 9 9.80 15.88 -11.63
N LEU A 10 10.85 15.27 -12.18
CA LEU A 10 10.74 14.31 -13.30
C LEU A 10 9.98 13.01 -12.97
N GLN A 11 9.72 12.71 -11.70
CA GLN A 11 8.93 11.55 -11.28
C GLN A 11 7.43 11.88 -11.21
N LEU A 12 7.06 13.16 -11.34
CA LEU A 12 5.66 13.56 -11.51
C LEU A 12 5.31 13.49 -12.99
N VAL A 13 4.34 12.63 -13.30
CA VAL A 13 3.83 12.41 -14.65
C VAL A 13 2.33 12.66 -14.66
N ASP A 14 1.86 13.39 -15.68
CA ASP A 14 0.42 13.64 -15.89
C ASP A 14 -0.21 12.49 -16.68
N GLU A 15 -0.10 11.28 -16.13
CA GLU A 15 -0.66 10.06 -16.70
C GLU A 15 -1.26 9.17 -15.61
N SER A 16 -2.25 8.38 -15.99
CA SER A 16 -2.81 7.38 -15.09
C SER A 16 -1.84 6.20 -14.98
N LEU A 17 -1.29 5.99 -13.80
CA LEU A 17 -0.47 4.83 -13.50
C LEU A 17 -1.36 3.61 -13.20
N PRO A 18 -0.95 2.39 -13.61
CA PRO A 18 -1.65 1.18 -13.22
C PRO A 18 -1.51 0.94 -11.72
N GLU A 19 -2.61 0.61 -11.06
CA GLU A 19 -2.63 0.23 -9.64
C GLU A 19 -3.01 -1.24 -9.48
N THR A 20 -2.39 -1.91 -8.53
CA THR A 20 -2.72 -3.27 -8.06
C THR A 20 -3.41 -3.23 -6.70
N ALA A 21 -3.88 -4.38 -6.21
CA ALA A 21 -4.51 -4.49 -4.91
C ALA A 21 -3.59 -4.08 -3.74
N HIS A 22 -2.27 -4.28 -3.91
CA HIS A 22 -1.25 -3.97 -2.91
C HIS A 22 -0.87 -2.48 -2.87
N ASP A 23 -1.20 -1.72 -3.93
CA ASP A 23 -0.85 -0.31 -4.03
C ASP A 23 -1.79 0.56 -3.18
N PHE A 24 -1.18 1.53 -2.51
CA PHE A 24 -1.86 2.50 -1.66
C PHE A 24 -1.31 3.91 -1.93
N ARG A 25 -2.12 4.93 -1.65
CA ARG A 25 -1.78 6.32 -1.96
C ARG A 25 -1.17 7.02 -0.75
N VAL A 26 -0.13 7.80 -0.99
CA VAL A 26 0.37 8.79 -0.03
C VAL A 26 -0.55 10.00 -0.02
N ASP A 27 -0.56 10.77 1.06
CA ASP A 27 -1.37 11.97 1.18
C ASP A 27 -0.71 13.19 0.52
N LEU A 28 0.63 13.25 0.60
CA LEU A 28 1.45 14.36 0.10
C LEU A 28 2.62 13.83 -0.73
N ILE A 29 2.83 14.42 -1.89
CA ILE A 29 4.00 14.24 -2.73
C ILE A 29 4.70 15.60 -2.80
N VAL A 30 5.95 15.65 -2.36
CA VAL A 30 6.71 16.89 -2.23
C VAL A 30 7.89 16.89 -3.20
N THR A 31 8.03 17.96 -3.98
CA THR A 31 9.23 18.25 -4.76
C THR A 31 9.90 19.51 -4.18
N PRO A 32 11.10 19.90 -4.65
CA PRO A 32 11.69 21.18 -4.25
C PRO A 32 10.82 22.39 -4.59
N ASP A 33 10.01 22.29 -5.64
CA ASP A 33 9.27 23.42 -6.21
C ASP A 33 7.80 23.46 -5.78
N GLU A 34 7.20 22.32 -5.41
CA GLU A 34 5.78 22.27 -5.07
C GLU A 34 5.39 21.09 -4.14
N VAL A 35 4.15 21.16 -3.63
CA VAL A 35 3.51 20.10 -2.85
C VAL A 35 2.20 19.70 -3.51
N VAL A 36 2.14 18.46 -3.96
CA VAL A 36 0.96 17.85 -4.57
C VAL A 36 0.17 17.07 -3.52
N ARG A 37 -1.14 17.32 -3.43
CA ARG A 37 -2.08 16.57 -2.57
C ARG A 37 -2.78 15.51 -3.40
N ALA A 38 -2.64 14.24 -3.01
CA ALA A 38 -3.30 13.16 -3.72
C ALA A 38 -4.82 13.15 -3.48
N SER A 39 -5.61 12.88 -4.52
CA SER A 39 -7.05 12.72 -4.40
C SER A 39 -7.39 11.31 -3.90
N GLY A 40 -8.02 11.24 -2.72
CA GLY A 40 -8.45 10.00 -2.08
C GLY A 40 -7.31 9.24 -1.38
N SER A 41 -7.51 8.90 -0.10
CA SER A 41 -6.59 8.03 0.63
C SER A 41 -7.02 6.58 0.48
N LYS A 42 -6.36 5.82 -0.41
CA LYS A 42 -6.42 4.35 -0.35
C LYS A 42 -5.37 3.92 0.67
N ARG A 43 -5.79 3.36 1.80
CA ARG A 43 -4.88 2.76 2.79
C ARG A 43 -4.74 1.27 2.50
N PRO A 44 -3.58 0.67 2.81
CA PRO A 44 -3.42 -0.76 2.62
C PRO A 44 -4.46 -1.50 3.48
N PRO A 45 -5.14 -2.53 2.93
CA PRO A 45 -6.16 -3.29 3.66
C PRO A 45 -5.56 -4.22 4.74
N GLY A 46 -4.25 -4.15 4.96
CA GLY A 46 -3.48 -5.17 5.68
C GLY A 46 -3.11 -6.32 4.74
N ILE A 47 -3.14 -7.54 5.26
CA ILE A 47 -2.80 -8.73 4.48
C ILE A 47 -3.91 -9.04 3.48
N ILE A 48 -3.55 -9.23 2.21
CA ILE A 48 -4.46 -9.70 1.16
C ILE A 48 -4.46 -11.22 1.17
N TRP A 49 -5.34 -11.81 1.96
CA TRP A 49 -5.35 -13.24 2.23
C TRP A 49 -5.72 -14.10 1.02
N THR A 50 -6.47 -13.56 0.07
CA THR A 50 -6.81 -14.25 -1.19
C THR A 50 -5.59 -14.57 -2.04
N ASP A 51 -4.48 -13.85 -1.83
CA ASP A 51 -3.27 -13.96 -2.63
C ASP A 51 -2.24 -14.89 -1.96
N LEU A 52 -2.60 -15.48 -0.80
CA LEU A 52 -1.75 -16.39 -0.04
C LEU A 52 -2.23 -17.83 -0.16
N ALA A 53 -1.37 -18.69 -0.71
CA ALA A 53 -1.58 -20.14 -0.69
C ALA A 53 -1.53 -20.69 0.75
N GLU A 54 -2.30 -21.73 1.03
CA GLU A 54 -2.40 -22.31 2.37
C GLU A 54 -1.04 -22.82 2.88
N GLU A 55 -0.20 -23.34 1.98
CA GLU A 55 1.15 -23.81 2.29
C GLU A 55 2.04 -22.67 2.81
N LYS A 56 1.91 -21.46 2.22
CA LYS A 56 2.64 -20.27 2.68
C LYS A 56 2.20 -19.84 4.06
N ILE A 57 0.89 -19.87 4.33
CA ILE A 57 0.33 -19.53 5.64
C ILE A 57 0.83 -20.54 6.68
N ALA A 58 0.77 -21.84 6.37
CA ALA A 58 1.20 -22.90 7.28
C ALA A 58 2.71 -22.83 7.60
N ALA A 59 3.54 -22.50 6.61
CA ALA A 59 4.99 -22.41 6.74
C ALA A 59 5.47 -21.20 7.55
N ILE A 60 4.73 -20.08 7.55
CA ILE A 60 5.14 -18.83 8.21
C ILE A 60 4.42 -18.69 9.57
N PRO A 61 5.11 -18.80 10.72
CA PRO A 61 4.47 -18.86 12.03
C PRO A 61 3.54 -17.69 12.34
N VAL A 62 3.94 -16.45 11.98
CA VAL A 62 3.13 -15.25 12.23
C VAL A 62 1.88 -15.22 11.35
N LEU A 63 1.95 -15.66 10.10
CA LEU A 63 0.78 -15.72 9.22
C LEU A 63 -0.21 -16.78 9.69
N ARG A 64 0.28 -17.93 10.16
CA ARG A 64 -0.56 -18.97 10.76
C ARG A 64 -1.29 -18.47 12.01
N ALA A 65 -0.60 -17.76 12.89
CA ALA A 65 -1.21 -17.18 14.09
C ALA A 65 -2.32 -16.18 13.71
N LEU A 66 -2.01 -15.22 12.83
CA LEU A 66 -2.97 -14.21 12.37
C LEU A 66 -4.16 -14.84 11.61
N ALA A 67 -3.94 -15.91 10.84
CA ALA A 67 -5.03 -16.61 10.15
C ALA A 67 -6.00 -17.29 11.12
N ASN A 68 -5.48 -17.83 12.23
CA ASN A 68 -6.31 -18.46 13.25
C ASN A 68 -7.16 -17.44 13.99
N GLU A 69 -6.60 -16.28 14.34
CA GLU A 69 -7.32 -15.18 15.01
C GLU A 69 -8.49 -14.65 14.17
N ARG A 70 -8.35 -14.62 12.84
CA ARG A 70 -9.42 -14.16 11.92
C ARG A 70 -10.60 -15.12 11.78
N ARG A 71 -10.45 -16.38 12.21
CA ARG A 71 -11.49 -17.42 12.12
C ARG A 71 -12.31 -17.56 13.41
N CYS A 72 -11.94 -16.82 14.47
CA CYS A 72 -12.66 -16.73 15.74
C CYS A 72 -13.63 -15.54 15.71
#